data_AF-A0A7W0ZGU9-F1
#
_entry.id   AF-A0A7W0ZGU9-F1
#
_cell.length_a   1.000
_cell.length_b   1.000
_cell.length_c   1.000
_cell.angle_alpha   90.00
_cell.angle_beta   90.00
_cell.angle_gamma   90.00
#
_symmetry.space_group_name_H-M   'P 1'
#
loop_
_entity.id
_entity.type
_entity.pdbx_description
1 polymer ?
#
loop_
_entity_poly.entity_id
_entity_poly.type
_entity_poly.pdbx_seq_one_letter_code
_entity_poly.pdbx_strand_id
1 'polypeptide(L)'
;MLKRLRDALKLCPCDHVPEQHEAARANACEECGSRFSLRVCSTCGHVGCCDSQRGHARTHYHETGHPVMRAKTASGRGFIWCYADNRYVGDRERAAA
;
A
#
# COMPACT_ATOMS: atom_id res chain seq x y z
N MET A 1 29.80 6.40 -13.30
CA MET A 1 28.53 6.52 -14.08
C MET A 1 27.43 5.53 -13.68
N LEU A 2 27.70 4.53 -12.81
CA LEU A 2 26.70 3.54 -12.36
C LEU A 2 25.93 3.92 -11.08
N LYS A 3 26.31 5.02 -10.39
CA LYS A 3 25.63 5.48 -9.17
C LYS A 3 24.21 6.01 -9.46
N ARG A 4 24.03 6.73 -10.58
CA ARG A 4 22.72 7.31 -11.00
C ARG A 4 21.68 6.28 -11.45
N LEU A 5 22.11 5.08 -11.86
CA LEU A 5 21.20 3.99 -12.25
C LEU A 5 20.67 3.21 -11.03
N ARG A 6 21.36 3.29 -9.88
CA ARG A 6 20.93 2.67 -8.63
C ARG A 6 19.81 3.47 -7.95
N ASP A 7 19.76 4.78 -8.19
CA ASP A 7 18.75 5.68 -7.64
C ASP A 7 17.40 5.62 -8.39
N ALA A 8 17.40 5.19 -9.66
CA ALA A 8 16.18 5.09 -10.49
C ALA A 8 15.37 3.80 -10.25
N LEU A 9 15.94 2.79 -9.59
CA LEU A 9 15.27 1.55 -9.16
C LEU A 9 14.79 1.61 -7.71
N LYS A 10 15.14 2.68 -6.96
CA LYS A 10 14.46 3.02 -5.71
C LYS A 10 13.08 3.53 -6.11
N LEU A 11 12.03 2.75 -5.86
CA LEU A 11 10.67 3.26 -5.83
C LEU A 11 10.69 4.58 -5.03
N CYS A 12 10.59 5.72 -5.71
CA CYS A 12 10.85 7.01 -5.06
C CYS A 12 9.96 7.14 -3.83
N PRO A 13 10.52 7.55 -2.68
CA PRO A 13 9.71 7.79 -1.51
C PRO A 13 8.61 8.79 -1.88
N CYS A 14 7.40 8.48 -1.47
CA CYS A 14 6.24 9.36 -1.63
C CYS A 14 5.94 9.92 -0.25
N ASP A 15 5.71 11.23 -0.15
CA ASP A 15 5.45 11.91 1.12
C ASP A 15 4.19 11.37 1.82
N HIS A 16 3.31 10.72 1.06
CA HIS A 16 2.11 10.07 1.56
C HIS A 16 2.36 8.75 2.30
N VAL A 17 3.54 8.15 2.18
CA VAL A 17 3.88 6.90 2.89
C VAL A 17 4.14 7.26 4.35
N PRO A 18 3.34 6.73 5.30
CA PRO A 18 3.55 7.02 6.71
C PRO A 18 4.88 6.45 7.18
N GLU A 19 5.42 7.00 8.27
CA GLU A 19 6.64 6.48 8.88
C GLU A 19 6.45 5.06 9.43
N GLN A 20 5.25 4.77 9.94
CA GLN A 20 4.88 3.47 10.49
C GLN A 20 3.63 2.94 9.79
N HIS A 21 3.58 1.63 9.60
CA HIS A 21 2.49 0.96 8.90
C HIS A 21 1.55 0.22 9.87
N GLU A 22 0.31 0.69 9.99
CA GLU A 22 -0.72 0.12 10.87
C GLU A 22 -1.15 -1.29 10.49
N ALA A 23 -1.01 -2.25 11.41
CA ALA A 23 -1.29 -3.67 11.17
C ALA A 23 -2.71 -3.91 10.60
N ALA A 24 -2.85 -4.98 9.79
CA ALA A 24 -4.14 -5.33 9.23
C ALA A 24 -5.14 -5.67 10.33
N ARG A 25 -6.29 -5.00 10.32
CA ARG A 25 -7.37 -5.21 11.31
C ARG A 25 -8.15 -6.49 11.07
N ALA A 26 -8.18 -6.95 9.82
CA ALA A 26 -8.94 -8.11 9.40
C ALA A 26 -8.12 -9.05 8.50
N ASN A 27 -8.60 -10.29 8.38
CA ASN A 27 -8.00 -11.26 7.45
C ASN A 27 -8.66 -11.30 6.08
N ALA A 28 -9.80 -10.64 5.93
CA ALA A 28 -10.62 -10.55 4.74
C ALA A 28 -10.98 -9.07 4.47
N CYS A 29 -11.51 -8.79 3.29
CA CYS A 29 -12.12 -7.51 2.96
C CYS A 29 -13.24 -7.21 3.97
N GLU A 30 -13.19 -6.06 4.62
CA GLU A 30 -14.12 -5.71 5.70
C GLU A 30 -15.56 -5.47 5.19
N GLU A 31 -15.72 -5.14 3.90
CA GLU A 31 -17.01 -4.82 3.30
C GLU A 31 -17.70 -6.02 2.64
N CYS A 32 -16.93 -6.93 2.00
CA CYS A 32 -17.51 -8.06 1.26
C CYS A 32 -16.99 -9.44 1.64
N GLY A 33 -16.08 -9.53 2.61
CA GLY A 33 -15.56 -10.81 3.09
C GLY A 33 -14.64 -11.57 2.13
N SER A 34 -14.27 -10.99 0.99
CA SER A 34 -13.29 -11.60 0.07
C SER A 34 -11.97 -11.86 0.80
N ARG A 35 -11.32 -12.99 0.48
CA ARG A 35 -9.99 -13.34 0.99
C ARG A 35 -8.89 -13.23 -0.08
N PHE A 36 -9.26 -12.82 -1.28
CA PHE A 36 -8.36 -12.76 -2.43
C PHE A 36 -7.88 -11.33 -2.67
N SER A 37 -6.65 -11.19 -3.16
CA SER A 37 -6.04 -9.92 -3.61
C SER A 37 -6.40 -8.72 -2.74
N LEU A 38 -6.02 -8.83 -1.47
CA LEU A 38 -6.33 -7.85 -0.43
C LEU A 38 -5.25 -6.77 -0.34
N ARG A 39 -5.70 -5.57 0.02
CA ARG A 39 -4.87 -4.41 0.34
C ARG A 39 -5.16 -3.97 1.76
N VAL A 40 -4.12 -3.52 2.45
CA VAL A 40 -4.18 -3.00 3.83
C VAL A 40 -3.82 -1.52 3.79
N CYS A 41 -4.63 -0.69 4.42
CA CYS A 41 -4.33 0.72 4.60
C CYS A 41 -3.13 0.89 5.52
N SER A 42 -2.14 1.67 5.08
CA SER A 42 -0.95 1.90 5.89
C SER A 42 -1.22 2.84 7.07
N THR A 43 -2.19 3.73 6.94
CA THR A 43 -2.51 4.75 7.95
C THR A 43 -3.39 4.23 9.06
N CYS A 44 -4.30 3.28 8.77
CA CYS A 44 -5.27 2.81 9.75
C CYS A 44 -5.39 1.29 9.84
N GLY A 45 -4.84 0.51 8.92
CA GLY A 45 -4.91 -0.96 8.96
C GLY A 45 -6.17 -1.58 8.36
N HIS A 46 -7.07 -0.76 7.78
CA HIS A 46 -8.27 -1.22 7.06
C HIS A 46 -7.94 -2.21 5.94
N VAL A 47 -8.73 -3.27 5.77
CA VAL A 47 -8.51 -4.27 4.72
C VAL A 47 -9.60 -4.24 3.66
N GLY A 48 -9.20 -3.89 2.43
CA GLY A 48 -10.09 -3.83 1.26
C GLY A 48 -9.62 -4.72 0.10
N CYS A 49 -10.55 -5.15 -0.75
CA CYS A 49 -10.22 -5.87 -1.98
C CYS A 49 -9.73 -4.92 -3.09
N CYS A 50 -8.86 -5.42 -3.97
CA CYS A 50 -8.27 -4.61 -5.05
C CYS A 50 -9.29 -4.15 -6.11
N ASP A 51 -8.85 -3.24 -6.98
CA ASP A 51 -9.65 -2.67 -8.07
C ASP A 51 -10.12 -3.71 -9.09
N SER A 52 -9.36 -4.79 -9.28
CA SER A 52 -9.75 -5.92 -10.16
C SER A 52 -10.84 -6.82 -9.56
N GLN A 53 -11.28 -6.55 -8.33
CA GLN A 53 -12.44 -7.18 -7.71
C GLN A 53 -13.59 -6.15 -7.62
N ARG A 54 -13.95 -5.72 -6.41
CA ARG A 54 -14.98 -4.70 -6.16
C ARG A 54 -14.37 -3.33 -5.84
N GLY A 55 -13.05 -3.25 -5.67
CA GLY A 55 -12.34 -1.99 -5.45
C GLY A 55 -12.56 -1.34 -4.09
N HIS A 56 -12.91 -2.08 -3.04
CA HIS A 56 -13.12 -1.50 -1.71
C HIS A 56 -11.87 -0.80 -1.14
N ALA A 57 -10.67 -1.22 -1.54
CA ALA A 57 -9.47 -0.49 -1.17
C ALA A 57 -9.43 0.94 -1.75
N ARG A 58 -9.94 1.13 -2.98
CA ARG A 58 -10.02 2.46 -3.62
C ARG A 58 -11.18 3.26 -3.07
N THR A 59 -12.33 2.62 -2.83
CA THR A 59 -13.47 3.26 -2.15
C THR A 59 -13.03 3.80 -0.78
N HIS A 60 -12.34 2.98 0.02
CA HIS A 60 -11.78 3.40 1.30
C HIS A 60 -10.88 4.64 1.17
N TYR A 61 -10.00 4.69 0.17
CA TYR A 61 -9.20 5.88 -0.09
C TYR A 61 -10.07 7.12 -0.37
N HIS A 62 -11.09 7.00 -1.22
CA HIS A 62 -11.97 8.13 -1.54
C HIS A 62 -12.78 8.62 -0.33
N GLU A 63 -13.16 7.73 0.59
CA GLU A 63 -13.97 8.07 1.77
C GLU A 63 -13.13 8.63 2.91
N THR A 64 -11.91 8.12 3.11
CA THR A 64 -11.07 8.46 4.28
C THR A 64 -9.94 9.42 3.94
N GLY A 65 -9.59 9.55 2.67
CA GLY A 65 -8.41 10.28 2.23
C GLY A 65 -7.10 9.57 2.56
N HIS A 66 -7.08 8.28 2.91
CA HIS A 66 -5.84 7.52 3.14
C HIS A 66 -5.23 7.02 1.82
N PRO A 67 -4.16 7.65 1.32
CA PRO A 67 -3.71 7.40 -0.05
C PRO A 67 -2.86 6.14 -0.21
N VAL A 68 -2.30 5.60 0.88
CA VAL A 68 -1.30 4.53 0.82
C VAL A 68 -1.87 3.19 1.28
N MET A 69 -1.89 2.26 0.33
CA MET A 69 -2.28 0.86 0.51
C MET A 69 -1.11 -0.08 0.26
N ARG A 70 -1.02 -1.15 1.02
CA ARG A 70 0.00 -2.19 0.88
C ARG A 70 -0.64 -3.55 0.60
N ALA A 71 -0.01 -4.38 -0.23
CA ALA A 71 -0.53 -5.71 -0.53
C ALA A 71 -0.51 -6.60 0.72
N LYS A 72 -1.64 -7.23 1.06
CA LYS A 72 -1.70 -8.21 2.15
C LYS A 72 -1.11 -9.54 1.68
N THR A 73 0.14 -9.81 2.06
CA THR A 73 0.82 -11.07 1.76
C THR A 73 1.08 -11.86 3.05
N ALA A 74 1.22 -13.18 2.94
CA ALA A 74 1.52 -14.04 4.08
C ALA A 74 2.86 -13.70 4.78
N SER A 75 3.80 -13.11 4.03
CA SER A 75 5.11 -12.70 4.54
C SER A 75 5.14 -11.27 5.10
N GLY A 76 4.04 -10.51 5.00
CA GLY A 76 4.01 -9.08 5.31
C GLY A 76 4.84 -8.21 4.36
N ARG A 77 5.57 -8.81 3.41
CA ARG A 77 6.33 -8.12 2.36
C ARG A 77 5.50 -8.11 1.07
N GLY A 78 5.08 -6.93 0.67
CA GLY A 78 4.27 -6.70 -0.53
C GLY A 78 4.62 -5.36 -1.17
N PHE A 79 4.02 -5.09 -2.33
CA PHE A 79 4.13 -3.77 -2.94
C PHE A 79 3.33 -2.73 -2.14
N ILE A 80 3.75 -1.47 -2.24
CA ILE A 80 3.01 -0.32 -1.73
C ILE A 80 2.49 0.48 -2.93
N TRP A 81 1.22 0.84 -2.87
CA TRP A 81 0.51 1.61 -3.88
C TRP A 81 0.03 2.93 -3.26
N CYS A 82 0.37 4.04 -3.90
CA CYS A 82 -0.16 5.34 -3.57
C CYS A 82 -1.27 5.69 -4.58
N TYR A 83 -2.51 5.84 -4.12
CA TYR A 83 -3.61 6.26 -4.96
C TYR A 83 -3.54 7.74 -5.36
N ALA A 84 -2.99 8.60 -4.51
CA ALA A 84 -2.81 10.02 -4.82
C ALA A 84 -1.84 10.23 -5.99
N ASP A 85 -0.71 9.51 -5.98
CA ASP A 85 0.31 9.57 -7.04
C ASP A 85 0.06 8.57 -8.19
N ASN A 86 -0.96 7.70 -8.05
CA ASN A 86 -1.29 6.63 -8.99
C ASN A 86 -0.08 5.76 -9.41
N ARG A 87 0.78 5.40 -8.45
CA ARG A 87 2.03 4.66 -8.72
C ARG A 87 2.43 3.74 -7.57
N TYR A 88 3.33 2.80 -7.89
CA TYR A 88 4.06 2.02 -6.90
C TYR A 88 5.11 2.90 -6.20
N VAL A 89 5.22 2.76 -4.88
CA VAL A 89 6.13 3.57 -4.05
C VAL A 89 6.94 2.68 -3.12
N GLY A 90 8.06 3.22 -2.65
CA GLY A 90 8.95 2.53 -1.73
C GLY A 90 8.52 2.73 -0.30
N ASP A 91 8.85 1.75 0.54
CA ASP A 91 8.80 1.91 1.98
C ASP A 91 9.89 2.90 2.43
N ARG A 92 9.59 3.80 3.36
CA ARG A 92 10.56 4.82 3.80
C ARG A 92 11.75 4.20 4.54
N GLU A 93 11.60 3.05 5.19
CA GLU A 93 12.71 2.35 5.87
C GLU A 93 13.73 1.74 4.88
N ARG A 94 13.30 1.39 3.66
CA ARG A 94 14.19 0.80 2.64
C ARG A 94 15.09 1.81 1.92
N ALA A 95 14.92 3.11 2.17
CA ALA A 95 15.78 4.14 1.59
C ALA A 95 17.09 4.36 2.38
N ALA A 96 17.20 3.83 3.61
CA ALA A 96 18.22 4.17 4.59
C ALA A 96 19.28 3.07 4.87
N ALA A 97 19.35 2.00 4.09
CA ALA A 97 20.40 0.97 4.20
C ALA A 97 21.41 1.03 3.04
#